data_AF-A0A2V7J359-F1
#
_entry.id   AF-A0A2V7J359-F1
#
_cell.length_a   1.000
_cell.length_b   1.000
_cell.length_c   1.000
_cell.angle_alpha   90.00
_cell.angle_beta   90.00
_cell.angle_gamma   90.00
#
_symmetry.space_group_name_H-M   'P 1'
#
loop_
_entity.id
_entity.type
_entity.pdbx_description
1 polymer ?
#
loop_
_entity_poly.entity_id
_entity_poly.type
_entity_poly.pdbx_seq_one_letter_code
_entity_poly.pdbx_strand_id
1 'polypeptide(L)'
;MTINSAITHAEAERLAARIAELEHERKHLLAVIEILKEASSSLHFIDILQAIARKLGESFGLDRCSIFLGEKGGRQVRLVASYEDPTIRNYV
;
A
#
# COMPACT_ATOMS: atom_id res chain seq x y z
N MET A 1 36.83 -26.04 -34.50
CA MET A 1 35.66 -26.10 -33.58
C MET A 1 35.88 -25.38 -32.24
N THR A 2 37.12 -25.13 -31.80
CA THR A 2 37.45 -24.49 -30.51
C THR A 2 37.18 -22.98 -30.43
N ILE A 3 37.21 -22.26 -31.56
CA ILE A 3 36.94 -20.82 -31.60
C ILE A 3 35.45 -20.54 -31.31
N ASN A 4 34.56 -21.40 -31.80
CA ASN A 4 33.11 -21.25 -31.62
C ASN A 4 32.69 -21.45 -30.15
N SER A 5 33.32 -22.40 -29.44
CA SER A 5 33.05 -22.66 -28.01
C SER A 5 33.56 -21.54 -27.10
N ALA A 6 34.69 -20.91 -27.43
CA ALA A 6 35.22 -19.78 -26.68
C ALA A 6 34.34 -18.53 -26.82
N ILE A 7 33.81 -18.27 -28.02
CA ILE A 7 32.87 -17.17 -28.28
C ILE A 7 31.56 -17.38 -27.51
N THR A 8 31.01 -18.61 -27.51
CA THR A 8 29.79 -18.91 -26.73
C THR A 8 29.99 -18.80 -25.22
N HIS A 9 31.20 -19.07 -24.71
CA HIS A 9 31.49 -18.93 -23.29
C HIS A 9 31.59 -17.45 -22.88
N ALA A 10 32.25 -16.63 -23.71
CA ALA A 10 32.31 -15.18 -23.51
C ALA A 10 30.92 -14.51 -23.62
N GLU A 11 30.06 -15.00 -24.51
CA GLU A 11 28.66 -14.56 -24.61
C GLU A 11 27.85 -14.96 -23.38
N ALA A 12 28.03 -16.17 -22.87
CA ALA A 12 27.39 -16.64 -21.64
C ALA A 12 27.82 -15.82 -20.42
N GLU A 13 29.11 -15.49 -20.30
CA GLU A 13 29.63 -14.62 -19.23
C GLU A 13 29.06 -13.20 -19.33
N ARG A 14 28.98 -12.64 -20.53
CA ARG A 14 28.39 -11.31 -20.76
C ARG A 14 26.89 -11.29 -20.43
N LEU A 15 26.16 -12.34 -20.78
CA LEU A 15 24.75 -12.48 -20.44
C LEU A 15 24.55 -12.62 -18.93
N ALA A 16 25.36 -13.43 -18.26
CA ALA A 16 25.33 -13.59 -16.81
C ALA A 16 25.60 -12.27 -16.08
N ALA A 17 26.58 -11.49 -16.55
CA ALA A 17 26.85 -10.15 -16.02
C ALA A 17 25.65 -9.20 -16.20
N ARG A 18 24.99 -9.24 -17.36
CA ARG A 18 23.81 -8.41 -17.62
C ARG A 18 22.60 -8.83 -16.78
N ILE A 19 22.42 -10.13 -16.54
CA ILE A 19 21.37 -10.63 -15.65
C ILE A 19 21.62 -10.15 -14.22
N ALA A 20 22.86 -10.24 -13.72
CA ALA A 20 23.19 -9.77 -12.37
C ALA A 20 22.93 -8.27 -12.19
N GLU A 21 23.24 -7.46 -13.22
CA GLU A 21 22.96 -6.02 -13.23
C GLU A 21 21.44 -5.74 -13.18
N LEU A 22 20.66 -6.43 -14.01
CA LEU A 22 19.20 -6.31 -14.04
C LEU A 22 18.55 -6.81 -12.74
N GLU A 23 19.09 -7.85 -12.12
CA GLU A 23 18.63 -8.33 -10.81
C GLU A 23 18.91 -7.30 -9.71
N HIS A 24 20.06 -6.64 -9.77
CA HIS A 24 20.40 -5.55 -8.85
C HIS A 24 19.44 -4.36 -9.01
N GLU A 25 19.19 -3.94 -10.26
CA GLU A 25 18.25 -2.86 -10.58
C GLU A 25 16.82 -3.21 -10.15
N ARG A 26 16.37 -4.45 -10.40
CA ARG A 26 15.08 -4.96 -9.92
C ARG A 26 14.98 -4.91 -8.40
N LYS A 27 16.03 -5.34 -7.69
CA LYS A 27 16.06 -5.33 -6.22
C LYS A 27 15.96 -3.88 -5.68
N HIS A 28 16.63 -2.95 -6.34
CA HIS A 28 16.56 -1.53 -5.99
C HIS A 28 15.16 -0.96 -6.21
N LEU A 29 14.52 -1.23 -7.35
CA LEU A 29 13.14 -0.78 -7.64
C LEU A 29 12.13 -1.34 -6.63
N LEU A 30 12.28 -2.60 -6.22
CA LEU A 30 11.41 -3.19 -5.19
C LEU A 30 11.55 -2.50 -3.83
N ALA A 31 12.78 -2.17 -3.43
CA ALA A 31 13.03 -1.42 -2.19
C ALA A 31 12.39 -0.02 -2.24
N VAL A 32 12.47 0.67 -3.38
CA VAL A 32 11.81 1.96 -3.58
C VAL A 32 10.28 1.83 -3.49
N ILE A 33 9.69 0.80 -4.10
CA ILE A 33 8.25 0.52 -4.00
C ILE A 33 7.84 0.25 -2.55
N GLU A 34 8.65 -0.48 -1.78
CA GLU A 34 8.38 -0.78 -0.37
C GLU A 34 8.39 0.50 0.48
N ILE A 35 9.39 1.38 0.30
CA ILE A 35 9.45 2.69 0.94
C ILE A 35 8.24 3.56 0.53
N LEU A 36 7.88 3.57 -0.76
CA LEU A 36 6.73 4.33 -1.24
C LEU A 36 5.41 3.77 -0.70
N LYS A 37 5.29 2.45 -0.53
CA LYS A 37 4.14 1.82 0.13
C LYS A 37 4.07 2.18 1.60
N GLU A 38 5.19 2.17 2.31
CA GLU A 38 5.26 2.58 3.71
C GLU A 38 4.87 4.06 3.86
N ALA A 39 5.47 4.94 3.05
CA ALA A 39 5.13 6.36 3.00
C ALA A 39 3.66 6.60 2.61
N SER A 40 3.12 5.86 1.63
CA SER A 40 1.71 5.98 1.20
C SER A 40 0.73 5.34 2.17
N SER A 41 1.14 4.32 2.93
CA SER A 41 0.33 3.73 4.01
C SER A 41 0.18 4.72 5.17
N SER A 42 1.15 5.61 5.36
CA SER A 42 1.01 6.78 6.25
C SER A 42 0.16 7.91 5.64
N LEU A 43 -0.22 7.82 4.35
CA LEU A 43 -0.89 8.89 3.60
C LEU A 43 -2.24 8.47 2.95
N HIS A 44 -2.75 7.27 3.21
CA HIS A 44 -4.15 6.97 2.91
C HIS A 44 -5.01 7.63 3.99
N PHE A 45 -5.29 8.92 3.78
CA PHE A 45 -6.13 9.75 4.66
C PHE A 45 -7.43 9.05 5.09
N ILE A 46 -8.01 8.24 4.19
CA ILE A 46 -9.19 7.42 4.47
C ILE A 46 -8.91 6.32 5.50
N ASP A 47 -7.77 5.64 5.42
CA ASP A 47 -7.40 4.56 6.35
C ASP A 47 -7.13 5.11 7.76
N ILE A 48 -6.52 6.31 7.84
CA ILE A 48 -6.31 7.03 9.10
C ILE A 48 -7.66 7.38 9.73
N LEU A 49 -8.58 7.96 8.95
CA LEU A 49 -9.92 8.32 9.45
C LEU A 49 -10.71 7.07 9.88
N GLN A 50 -10.58 5.96 9.15
CA GLN A 50 -11.20 4.68 9.51
C GLN A 50 -10.61 4.13 10.82
N ALA A 51 -9.29 4.23 11.01
CA ALA A 51 -8.64 3.83 12.26
C ALA A 51 -9.07 4.71 13.45
N ILE A 52 -9.24 6.02 13.23
CA ILE A 52 -9.74 6.96 14.24
C ILE A 52 -11.19 6.62 14.61
N ALA A 53 -12.08 6.45 13.62
CA ALA A 53 -13.48 6.11 13.87
C ALA A 53 -13.59 4.82 14.70
N ARG A 54 -12.83 3.78 14.36
CA ARG A 54 -12.78 2.54 15.14
C ARG A 54 -12.29 2.76 16.57
N LYS A 55 -11.17 3.46 16.75
CA LYS A 55 -10.59 3.68 18.08
C LYS A 55 -11.47 4.55 18.97
N LEU A 56 -12.19 5.52 18.40
CA LEU A 56 -13.20 6.31 19.10
C LEU A 56 -14.37 5.43 19.54
N GLY A 57 -14.90 4.61 18.63
CA GLY A 57 -15.96 3.65 18.95
C GLY A 57 -15.60 2.73 20.11
N GLU A 58 -14.44 2.08 20.02
CA GLU A 58 -13.92 1.15 21.04
C GLU A 58 -13.62 1.84 22.38
N SER A 59 -13.01 3.04 22.36
CA SER A 59 -12.56 3.71 23.60
C SER A 59 -13.69 4.38 24.36
N PHE A 60 -14.74 4.82 23.67
CA PHE A 60 -15.88 5.51 24.27
C PHE A 60 -17.13 4.62 24.39
N GLY A 61 -17.08 3.37 23.92
CA GLY A 61 -18.21 2.45 23.94
C GLY A 61 -19.39 2.96 23.12
N LEU A 62 -19.11 3.53 21.94
CA LEU A 62 -20.17 4.08 21.07
C LEU A 62 -20.78 2.97 20.24
N ASP A 63 -22.11 2.93 20.16
CA ASP A 63 -22.80 1.99 19.28
C ASP A 63 -22.43 2.20 17.80
N ARG A 64 -22.33 3.46 17.37
CA ARG A 64 -21.97 3.88 16.01
C ARG A 64 -21.27 5.24 16.03
N CYS A 65 -20.31 5.44 15.15
CA CYS A 65 -19.78 6.78 14.86
C CYS A 65 -19.30 6.89 13.40
N SER A 66 -19.37 8.08 12.82
CA SER A 66 -19.04 8.31 11.41
C SER A 66 -18.33 9.64 11.23
N ILE A 67 -17.39 9.70 10.29
CA ILE A 67 -16.64 10.92 9.95
C ILE A 67 -17.05 11.36 8.55
N PHE A 68 -17.46 12.62 8.43
CA PHE A 68 -17.84 13.26 7.18
C PHE A 68 -16.88 14.40 6.83
N LEU A 69 -16.56 14.54 5.55
CA LEU A 69 -15.81 15.69 5.03
C LEU A 69 -16.72 16.59 4.23
N GLY A 70 -16.73 17.87 4.56
CA GLY A 70 -17.40 18.89 3.76
C GLY A 70 -16.57 19.29 2.55
N GLU A 71 -17.22 19.42 1.39
CA GLU A 71 -16.60 20.03 0.22
C GLU A 71 -16.46 21.55 0.41
N LYS A 72 -15.46 22.15 -0.25
CA LYS A 72 -15.25 23.60 -0.23
C LYS A 72 -16.47 24.30 -0.84
N GLY A 73 -17.20 25.06 -0.02
CA GLY A 73 -18.47 25.69 -0.42
C GLY A 73 -19.72 25.07 0.22
N GLY A 74 -19.57 24.04 1.07
CA GLY A 74 -20.55 23.66 2.09
C GLY A 74 -21.86 23.02 1.61
N ARG A 75 -21.97 22.66 0.32
CA ARG A 75 -23.20 22.10 -0.24
C ARG A 75 -23.30 20.58 -0.19
N GLN A 76 -22.17 19.89 -0.01
CA GLN A 76 -22.12 18.44 0.04
C GLN A 76 -21.13 17.97 1.12
N VAL A 77 -21.46 16.83 1.71
CA VAL A 77 -20.60 16.11 2.66
C VAL A 77 -20.41 14.68 2.18
N ARG A 78 -19.20 14.15 2.33
CA ARG A 78 -18.85 12.77 1.97
C ARG A 78 -18.55 11.98 3.23
N LEU A 79 -19.22 10.84 3.41
CA LEU A 79 -18.85 9.86 4.43
C LEU A 79 -17.49 9.24 4.04
N VAL A 80 -16.52 9.29 4.95
CA VAL A 80 -15.16 8.80 4.70
C VAL A 80 -14.68 7.75 5.69
N ALA A 81 -15.34 7.63 6.83
CA ALA A 81 -15.09 6.57 7.79
C ALA A 81 -16.34 6.30 8.62
N SER A 82 -16.55 5.04 8.99
CA SER A 82 -17.64 4.65 9.89
C SER A 82 -17.24 3.48 10.76
N TYR A 83 -17.70 3.50 12.01
CA TYR A 83 -17.62 2.42 12.98
C TYR A 83 -19.04 2.07 13.44
N GLU A 84 -19.27 0.77 13.59
CA GLU A 84 -20.49 0.20 14.13
C GLU A 84 -20.06 -0.97 15.03
N ASP A 85 -20.60 -1.02 16.25
CA ASP A 85 -20.27 -2.07 17.20
C ASP A 85 -20.82 -3.42 16.67
N PRO A 86 -19.94 -4.40 16.39
CA PRO A 86 -20.34 -5.70 15.85
C PRO A 86 -21.15 -6.56 16.83
N THR A 87 -21.15 -6.21 18.11
CA THR A 87 -21.93 -6.91 19.15
C THR A 87 -23.38 -6.48 19.19
N ILE A 88 -23.70 -5.29 18.64
CA ILE A 88 -25.05 -4.79 18.50
C ILE A 88 -25.68 -5.49 17.29
N ARG A 89 -26.27 -6.67 17.54
CA ARG A 89 -27.13 -7.34 16.57
C ARG A 89 -28.27 -6.38 16.21
N ASN A 90 -28.41 -6.04 14.94
CA ASN A 90 -29.60 -5.37 14.43
C ASN A 90 -30.81 -6.26 14.76
N TYR A 91 -31.55 -5.92 15.82
CA TYR A 91 -32.91 -6.42 16.03
C TYR A 91 -33.79 -5.70 15.00
N VAL A 92 -33.83 -6.22 13.77
CA VAL A 92 -34.82 -5.84 12.75
C VAL A 92 -36.00 -6.79 12.86
#